data_AF-A0A382P1Z4-F1
#
_entry.id   AF-A0A382P1Z4-F1
#
_cell.length_a   1.000
_cell.length_b   1.000
_cell.length_c   1.000
_cell.angle_alpha   90.00
_cell.angle_beta   90.00
_cell.angle_gamma   90.00
#
_symmetry.space_group_name_H-M   'P 1'
#
loop_
_entity.id
_entity.type
_entity.pdbx_description
1 polymer ?
#
loop_
_entity_poly.entity_id
_entity_poly.type
_entity_poly.pdbx_seq_one_letter_code
_entity_poly.pdbx_strand_id
1 'polypeptide(L)'
;MIKNPSLNKKQIKIARALISVFDKSGIVELAQFLENINVEILSTGGTEKILKDKNIPVTNISNYTQFPEIMDGRVKTIHPHVGGGILGLRDQHNDD
;
A
#
# COMPACT_ATOMS: atom_id res chain seq x y z
N MET A 1 -12.27 -15.99 13.31
CA MET A 1 -11.73 -14.69 13.78
C MET A 1 -10.61 -14.95 14.77
N ILE A 2 -9.49 -14.23 14.67
CA ILE A 2 -8.38 -14.31 15.63
C ILE A 2 -8.86 -13.67 16.93
N LYS A 3 -8.98 -14.46 18.01
CA LYS A 3 -9.57 -13.99 19.27
C LYS A 3 -8.64 -13.03 20.03
N ASN A 4 -7.33 -13.22 19.91
CA ASN A 4 -6.29 -12.39 20.53
C ASN A 4 -5.16 -12.15 19.52
N PRO A 5 -5.30 -11.17 18.60
CA PRO A 5 -4.25 -10.90 17.62
C PRO A 5 -3.01 -10.34 18.31
N SER A 6 -1.84 -10.89 17.97
CA SER A 6 -0.56 -10.24 18.27
C SER A 6 -0.44 -8.96 17.44
N LEU A 7 -0.12 -7.86 18.08
CA LEU A 7 0.06 -6.55 17.45
C LEU A 7 1.48 -6.04 17.72
N ASN A 8 1.97 -5.20 16.82
CA ASN A 8 3.19 -4.43 17.04
C ASN A 8 3.07 -3.62 18.33
N LYS A 9 4.01 -3.78 19.26
CA LYS A 9 4.00 -3.09 20.57
C LYS A 9 4.73 -1.74 20.53
N LYS A 10 5.63 -1.55 19.58
CA LYS A 10 6.40 -0.31 19.41
C LYS A 10 5.75 0.58 18.37
N GLN A 11 5.86 1.89 18.55
CA GLN A 11 5.48 2.85 17.53
C GLN A 11 6.36 2.66 16.29
N ILE A 12 5.73 2.65 15.12
CA ILE A 12 6.41 2.49 13.83
C ILE A 12 6.34 3.79 13.04
N LYS A 13 7.45 4.16 12.40
CA LYS A 13 7.46 5.24 11.41
C LYS A 13 6.80 4.71 10.13
N ILE A 14 5.81 5.43 9.62
CA ILE A 14 5.19 5.11 8.33
C ILE A 14 6.20 5.48 7.24
N ALA A 15 6.62 4.50 6.46
CA ALA A 15 7.54 4.70 5.32
C ALA A 15 6.85 4.48 3.97
N ARG A 16 5.74 3.73 3.96
CA ARG A 16 5.01 3.35 2.74
C ARG A 16 3.52 3.21 3.00
N ALA A 17 2.70 3.65 2.06
CA ALA A 17 1.25 3.52 2.07
C ALA A 17 0.76 2.77 0.83
N LEU A 18 -0.10 1.77 1.01
CA LEU A 18 -0.83 1.11 -0.08
C LEU A 18 -2.24 1.70 -0.15
N ILE A 19 -2.55 2.38 -1.26
CA ILE A 19 -3.82 3.10 -1.43
C ILE A 19 -4.62 2.45 -2.57
N SER A 20 -5.76 1.86 -2.25
CA SER A 20 -6.68 1.24 -3.22
C SER A 20 -8.13 1.43 -2.77
N VAL A 21 -8.72 2.55 -3.16
CA VAL A 21 -10.08 2.94 -2.75
C VAL A 21 -11.02 2.95 -3.96
N PHE A 22 -12.32 2.74 -3.75
CA PHE A 22 -13.33 2.91 -4.80
C PHE A 22 -13.75 4.38 -4.92
N ASP A 23 -14.23 4.96 -3.82
CA ASP A 23 -14.46 6.41 -3.69
C ASP A 23 -13.12 7.15 -3.65
N LYS A 24 -13.04 8.25 -4.40
CA LYS A 24 -11.82 9.04 -4.60
C LYS A 24 -11.86 10.37 -3.84
N SER A 25 -12.92 10.61 -3.07
CA SER A 25 -13.06 11.79 -2.23
C SER A 25 -11.86 11.93 -1.29
N GLY A 26 -11.19 13.09 -1.32
CA GLY A 26 -10.06 13.42 -0.44
C GLY A 26 -8.74 12.69 -0.75
N ILE A 27 -8.66 11.89 -1.81
CA ILE A 27 -7.49 11.02 -2.04
C ILE A 27 -6.24 11.80 -2.47
N VAL A 28 -6.43 12.93 -3.14
CA VAL A 28 -5.34 13.77 -3.65
C VAL A 28 -4.68 14.49 -2.47
N GLU A 29 -5.48 15.07 -1.59
CA GLU A 29 -5.03 15.78 -0.39
C GLU A 29 -4.29 14.83 0.56
N LEU A 30 -4.82 13.62 0.76
CA LEU A 30 -4.16 12.58 1.54
C LEU A 30 -2.81 12.18 0.93
N ALA A 31 -2.78 11.93 -0.38
CA ALA A 31 -1.57 11.49 -1.05
C ALA A 31 -0.48 12.57 -1.06
N GLN A 32 -0.84 13.84 -1.27
CA GLN A 32 0.09 14.97 -1.16
C GLN A 32 0.65 15.10 0.26
N PHE A 33 -0.20 14.94 1.28
CA PHE A 33 0.27 14.95 2.67
C PHE A 33 1.31 13.85 2.91
N LEU A 34 1.05 12.62 2.45
CA LEU A 34 1.96 11.48 2.59
C LEU A 34 3.28 11.72 1.84
N GLU A 35 3.21 12.21 0.61
CA GLU A 35 4.40 12.57 -0.18
C GLU A 35 5.26 13.62 0.54
N ASN A 36 4.64 14.68 1.06
CA ASN A 36 5.34 15.77 1.76
C ASN A 36 6.11 15.29 3.00
N ILE A 37 5.68 14.18 3.63
CA ILE A 37 6.39 13.56 4.76
C ILE A 37 7.28 12.38 4.33
N ASN A 38 7.57 12.26 3.03
CA ASN A 38 8.42 11.24 2.41
C ASN A 38 7.91 9.80 2.57
N VAL A 39 6.58 9.60 2.53
CA VAL A 39 5.98 8.27 2.48
C VAL A 39 5.82 7.84 1.03
N GLU A 40 6.37 6.67 0.68
CA GLU A 40 6.19 6.08 -0.63
C GLU A 40 4.74 5.61 -0.82
N ILE A 41 4.13 5.91 -1.97
CA ILE A 41 2.76 5.51 -2.28
C ILE A 41 2.77 4.36 -3.29
N LEU A 42 2.18 3.23 -2.89
CA LEU A 42 1.80 2.16 -3.80
C LEU A 42 0.31 2.28 -4.15
N SER A 43 -0.05 2.10 -5.42
CA SER A 43 -1.45 2.09 -5.83
C SER A 43 -1.69 1.22 -7.07
N THR A 44 -2.94 1.15 -7.49
CA THR A 44 -3.38 0.40 -8.68
C THR A 44 -4.65 0.99 -9.29
N GLY A 45 -4.84 0.76 -10.59
CA GLY A 45 -6.09 1.02 -11.31
C GLY A 45 -6.50 2.50 -11.26
N GLY A 46 -7.77 2.75 -11.00
CA GLY A 46 -8.33 4.11 -11.03
C GLY A 46 -7.75 5.06 -9.97
N THR A 47 -7.25 4.54 -8.83
CA THR A 47 -6.62 5.37 -7.79
C THR A 47 -5.27 5.88 -8.26
N GLU A 48 -4.43 4.98 -8.77
CA GLU A 48 -3.14 5.34 -9.34
C GLU A 48 -3.26 6.37 -10.46
N LYS A 49 -4.24 6.19 -11.37
CA LYS A 49 -4.48 7.13 -12.47
C LYS A 49 -4.71 8.55 -11.96
N ILE A 50 -5.61 8.72 -10.99
CA ILE A 50 -5.93 10.04 -10.42
C ILE A 50 -4.72 10.69 -9.77
N LEU A 51 -3.91 9.92 -9.05
CA LEU A 51 -2.70 10.43 -8.41
C LEU A 51 -1.65 10.88 -9.45
N LYS A 52 -1.42 10.07 -10.49
CA LYS A 52 -0.53 10.43 -11.61
C LYS A 52 -1.00 11.66 -12.37
N ASP A 53 -2.30 11.78 -12.64
CA ASP A 53 -2.88 12.94 -13.32
C ASP A 53 -2.69 14.26 -12.52
N LYS A 54 -2.42 14.15 -11.21
CA LYS A 54 -2.08 15.27 -10.32
C LYS A 54 -0.58 15.42 -10.07
N ASN A 55 0.26 14.71 -10.83
CA ASN A 55 1.72 14.66 -10.69
C ASN A 55 2.22 14.15 -9.33
N ILE A 56 1.41 13.35 -8.62
CA ILE A 56 1.83 12.74 -7.36
C ILE A 56 2.60 11.45 -7.68
N PRO A 57 3.84 11.28 -7.18
CA PRO A 57 4.62 10.07 -7.37
C PRO A 57 3.88 8.85 -6.80
N VAL A 58 3.72 7.83 -7.63
CA VAL A 58 3.07 6.57 -7.22
C VAL A 58 3.71 5.40 -7.95
N THR A 59 4.02 4.36 -7.19
CA THR A 59 4.51 3.09 -7.71
C THR A 59 3.31 2.18 -7.97
N ASN A 60 3.20 1.68 -9.21
CA ASN A 60 2.19 0.69 -9.56
C ASN A 60 2.45 -0.62 -8.81
N ILE A 61 1.39 -1.25 -8.27
CA ILE A 61 1.54 -2.47 -7.49
C ILE A 61 2.17 -3.63 -8.29
N SER A 62 1.85 -3.76 -9.58
CA SER A 62 2.40 -4.80 -10.45
C SER A 62 3.89 -4.60 -10.70
N ASN A 63 4.36 -3.34 -10.74
CA ASN A 63 5.79 -3.04 -10.80
C ASN A 63 6.48 -3.38 -9.47
N TYR A 64 5.81 -3.15 -8.34
CA TYR A 64 6.36 -3.51 -7.03
C TYR A 64 6.44 -5.03 -6.82
N THR A 65 5.41 -5.76 -7.21
CA THR A 65 5.35 -7.22 -7.04
C THR A 65 6.05 -8.01 -8.14
N GLN A 66 6.37 -7.36 -9.27
CA GLN A 66 6.84 -8.01 -10.50
C GLN A 66 5.85 -9.08 -11.00
N PHE A 67 4.55 -8.88 -10.72
CA PHE A 67 3.48 -9.78 -11.10
C PHE A 67 2.47 -9.03 -11.99
N PRO A 68 2.13 -9.55 -13.19
CA PRO A 68 1.25 -8.85 -14.11
C PRO A 68 -0.19 -8.77 -13.59
N GLU A 69 -0.94 -7.80 -14.11
CA GLU A 69 -2.38 -7.77 -13.87
C GLU A 69 -3.08 -8.87 -14.69
N ILE A 70 -3.77 -9.79 -13.99
CA ILE A 70 -4.52 -10.89 -14.59
C ILE A 70 -5.91 -10.99 -13.97
N MET A 71 -6.83 -11.70 -14.63
CA MET A 71 -8.22 -11.91 -14.19
C MET A 71 -8.94 -10.58 -13.90
N ASP A 72 -8.83 -9.62 -14.81
CA ASP A 72 -9.41 -8.26 -14.66
C ASP A 72 -9.04 -7.59 -13.33
N GLY A 73 -7.81 -7.84 -12.85
CA GLY A 73 -7.28 -7.25 -11.63
C GLY A 73 -7.79 -7.88 -10.34
N ARG A 74 -8.48 -9.03 -10.39
CA ARG A 74 -9.00 -9.71 -9.19
C ARG A 74 -7.93 -10.22 -8.24
N VAL A 75 -6.73 -10.52 -8.74
CA VAL A 75 -5.66 -11.16 -7.95
C VAL A 75 -4.39 -10.31 -7.81
N LYS A 76 -4.41 -9.07 -8.30
CA LYS A 76 -3.20 -8.23 -8.38
C LYS A 76 -2.57 -7.85 -7.03
N THR A 77 -3.34 -7.92 -5.94
CA THR A 77 -2.86 -7.67 -4.56
C THR A 77 -2.70 -8.95 -3.73
N ILE A 78 -3.06 -10.12 -4.27
CA ILE A 78 -2.91 -11.42 -3.60
C ILE A 78 -1.48 -11.90 -3.84
N HIS A 79 -0.53 -11.26 -3.14
CA HIS A 79 0.91 -11.49 -3.33
C HIS A 79 1.65 -11.49 -1.98
N PRO A 80 2.66 -12.36 -1.74
CA PRO A 80 3.43 -12.39 -0.49
C PRO A 80 4.05 -11.04 -0.11
N HIS A 81 4.66 -10.31 -1.04
CA HIS A 81 5.16 -8.95 -0.76
C HIS A 81 4.09 -7.97 -0.24
N VAL A 82 2.82 -8.15 -0.61
CA VAL A 82 1.71 -7.30 -0.15
C VAL A 82 1.19 -7.83 1.19
N GLY A 83 0.82 -9.11 1.24
CA GLY A 83 0.30 -9.75 2.44
C GLY A 83 1.29 -9.72 3.60
N GLY A 84 2.56 -10.03 3.35
CA GLY A 84 3.64 -9.95 4.33
C GLY A 84 3.89 -8.53 4.84
N GLY A 85 3.83 -7.52 3.96
CA GLY A 85 3.97 -6.12 4.38
C GLY A 85 2.83 -5.62 5.29
N ILE A 86 1.64 -6.20 5.16
CA ILE A 86 0.46 -5.90 5.98
C ILE A 86 0.45 -6.72 7.28
N LEU A 87 0.70 -8.02 7.18
CA LEU A 87 0.57 -8.98 8.28
C LEU A 87 1.84 -9.09 9.14
N GLY A 88 2.99 -8.63 8.64
CA GLY A 88 4.26 -8.69 9.32
C GLY A 88 4.29 -7.88 10.61
N LEU A 89 4.72 -8.51 11.69
CA LEU A 89 4.97 -7.89 12.98
C LEU A 89 6.41 -7.36 13.00
N ARG A 90 6.58 -6.06 12.82
CA ARG A 90 7.87 -5.37 12.74
C ARG A 90 8.70 -5.49 14.01
N ASP A 91 8.08 -5.79 15.15
CA ASP A 91 8.78 -6.03 16.41
C ASP A 91 9.16 -7.50 16.66
N GLN A 92 8.71 -8.43 15.80
CA GLN A 92 9.00 -9.87 15.91
C GLN A 92 9.73 -10.43 14.67
N HIS A 93 9.30 -10.03 13.48
CA HIS A 93 9.75 -10.53 12.19
C HIS A 93 10.72 -9.54 11.51
N ASN A 94 11.50 -8.78 12.30
CA ASN A 94 12.40 -7.77 11.72
C ASN A 94 13.58 -8.38 10.95
N ASP A 95 13.88 -9.65 11.23
CA ASP A 95 15.02 -10.38 10.67
C ASP A 95 14.60 -11.51 9.69
N ASP A 96 13.29 -11.64 9.40
CA ASP A 96 12.74 -12.58 8.41
C ASP A 96 12.89 -12.03 6.98
#